data_AF-A0A2D0ND50-F1
#
_entry.id   AF-A0A2D0ND50-F1
#
_cell.length_a   1.000
_cell.length_b   1.000
_cell.length_c   1.000
_cell.angle_alpha   90.00
_cell.angle_beta   90.00
_cell.angle_gamma   90.00
#
_symmetry.space_group_name_H-M   'P 1'
#
loop_
_entity.id
_entity.type
_entity.pdbx_description
1 polymer ?
#
loop_
_entity_poly.entity_id
_entity_poly.type
_entity_poly.pdbx_seq_one_letter_code
_entity_poly.pdbx_strand_id
1 'polypeptide(L)'
;MLMNRLLLYLGFAAAVMIIGCQKEKSATADEEWQEASLIGRDYTLCACCGGWFIKVDQDTVRAFQLPDTFEIDPEPNFPLAVDLRYEPLTGPCQDFGNLIKIQEIRKR
;
A
#
# COMPACT_ATOMS: atom_id res chain seq x y z
N MET A 1 -51.51 -16.41 12.21
CA MET A 1 -50.49 -15.65 12.96
C MET A 1 -49.05 -16.18 12.84
N LEU A 2 -48.80 -17.40 12.30
CA LEU A 2 -47.44 -17.91 12.06
C LEU A 2 -46.76 -17.32 10.79
N MET A 3 -47.53 -17.08 9.72
CA MET A 3 -46.98 -16.63 8.42
C MET A 3 -46.38 -15.21 8.46
N ASN A 4 -46.92 -14.34 9.31
CA ASN A 4 -46.45 -12.96 9.49
C ASN A 4 -45.14 -12.89 10.30
N ARG A 5 -44.84 -13.93 11.09
CA ARG A 5 -43.60 -14.04 11.86
C ARG A 5 -42.45 -14.56 10.98
N LEU A 6 -42.74 -15.44 10.01
CA LEU A 6 -41.74 -15.96 9.06
C LEU A 6 -41.21 -14.87 8.11
N LEU A 7 -42.08 -13.96 7.67
CA LEU A 7 -41.71 -12.82 6.81
C LEU A 7 -40.77 -11.82 7.51
N LEU A 8 -40.93 -11.64 8.83
CA LEU A 8 -40.04 -10.80 9.65
C LEU A 8 -38.61 -11.37 9.77
N TYR A 9 -38.47 -12.70 9.86
CA TYR A 9 -37.15 -13.34 9.92
C TYR A 9 -36.44 -13.38 8.56
N LEU A 10 -37.19 -13.54 7.45
CA LEU A 10 -36.62 -13.46 6.10
C LEU A 10 -36.14 -12.03 5.75
N GLY A 11 -36.83 -10.99 6.26
CA GLY A 11 -36.40 -9.61 6.10
C GLY A 11 -35.13 -9.26 6.88
N PHE A 12 -34.93 -9.86 8.06
CA PHE A 12 -33.77 -9.57 8.91
C PHE A 12 -32.47 -10.26 8.42
N ALA A 13 -32.59 -11.42 7.77
CA ALA A 13 -31.44 -12.13 7.22
C ALA A 13 -30.82 -11.44 5.98
N ALA A 14 -31.59 -10.64 5.24
CA ALA A 14 -31.12 -9.93 4.05
C ALA A 14 -30.34 -8.63 4.37
N ALA A 15 -30.47 -8.09 5.59
CA ALA A 15 -29.89 -6.79 5.96
C ALA A 15 -28.42 -6.86 6.42
N VAL A 16 -27.88 -8.06 6.66
CA VAL A 16 -26.55 -8.23 7.29
C VAL A 16 -25.39 -8.25 6.28
N MET A 17 -25.66 -8.32 4.96
CA MET A 17 -24.59 -8.49 3.95
C MET A 17 -23.98 -7.20 3.37
N ILE A 18 -24.37 -6.00 3.84
CA ILE A 18 -23.94 -4.73 3.20
C ILE A 18 -22.74 -4.07 3.91
N ILE A 19 -22.18 -4.67 4.97
CA ILE A 19 -20.94 -4.15 5.60
C ILE A 19 -19.72 -4.83 4.96
N GLY A 20 -19.64 -4.74 3.63
CA GLY A 20 -18.40 -4.99 2.91
C GLY A 20 -17.55 -3.73 2.98
N CYS A 21 -16.53 -3.72 3.85
CA CYS A 21 -15.57 -2.64 3.93
C CYS A 21 -14.70 -2.67 2.67
N GLN A 22 -15.13 -2.00 1.59
CA GLN A 22 -14.24 -1.75 0.45
C GLN A 22 -13.32 -0.60 0.83
N LYS A 23 -12.14 -0.93 1.38
CA LYS A 23 -11.02 0.01 1.42
C LYS A 23 -10.42 0.04 0.02
N GLU A 24 -11.08 0.74 -0.90
CA GLU A 24 -10.46 1.09 -2.18
C GLU A 24 -9.44 2.19 -1.90
N LYS A 25 -8.22 1.78 -1.54
CA LYS A 25 -7.05 2.65 -1.61
C LYS A 25 -6.09 2.03 -2.60
N SER A 26 -6.45 2.19 -3.89
CA SER A 26 -5.43 2.25 -4.92
C SER A 26 -4.40 3.28 -4.46
N ALA A 27 -3.12 2.94 -4.57
CA ALA A 27 -1.98 3.78 -4.26
C ALA A 27 -2.03 5.11 -5.06
N THR A 28 -2.94 6.01 -4.69
CA THR A 28 -3.09 7.33 -5.26
C THR A 28 -2.01 8.21 -4.67
N ALA A 29 -1.42 9.03 -5.53
CA ALA A 29 -0.48 10.07 -5.17
C ALA A 29 -1.21 11.12 -4.31
N ASP A 30 -1.54 10.77 -3.07
CA ASP A 30 -2.19 11.68 -2.16
C ASP A 30 -1.10 12.57 -1.57
N GLU A 31 -1.35 13.88 -1.56
CA GLU A 31 -0.46 14.86 -0.95
C GLU A 31 -0.24 14.62 0.56
N GLU A 32 -0.95 13.66 1.15
CA GLU A 32 -0.89 13.27 2.55
C GLU A 32 0.13 12.17 2.83
N TRP A 33 0.78 12.26 4.00
CA TRP A 33 1.68 11.22 4.51
C TRP A 33 0.97 9.89 4.66
N GLN A 34 1.49 8.86 4.00
CA GLN A 34 1.00 7.49 4.12
C GLN A 34 1.87 6.67 5.07
N GLU A 35 1.22 5.89 5.92
CA GLU A 35 1.90 4.94 6.77
C GLU A 35 2.43 3.76 5.95
N ALA A 36 3.73 3.47 6.10
CA ALA A 36 4.37 2.41 5.34
C ALA A 36 5.45 1.67 6.14
N SER A 37 6.00 0.64 5.53
CA SER A 37 7.18 -0.07 6.04
C SER A 37 8.12 -0.43 4.91
N LEU A 38 9.40 -0.10 5.05
CA LEU A 38 10.42 -0.71 4.21
C LEU A 38 10.56 -2.16 4.68
N ILE A 39 10.34 -3.12 3.78
CA ILE A 39 10.34 -4.55 4.11
C ILE A 39 11.57 -5.29 3.56
N GLY A 40 12.36 -4.63 2.72
CA GLY A 40 13.63 -5.17 2.23
C GLY A 40 14.17 -4.41 1.03
N ARG A 41 15.35 -4.83 0.57
CA ARG A 41 15.97 -4.36 -0.67
C ARG A 41 15.63 -5.32 -1.81
N ASP A 42 15.32 -4.76 -2.98
CA ASP A 42 15.24 -5.51 -4.23
C ASP A 42 16.63 -5.53 -4.88
N TYR A 43 17.25 -6.71 -4.92
CA TYR A 43 18.56 -6.93 -5.53
C TYR A 43 18.48 -7.45 -6.97
N THR A 44 17.28 -7.48 -7.55
CA THR A 44 17.07 -7.96 -8.91
C THR A 44 17.76 -7.05 -9.91
N LEU A 45 18.58 -7.64 -10.78
CA LEU A 45 19.34 -6.92 -11.80
C LEU A 45 18.58 -6.94 -13.13
N CYS A 46 17.86 -5.87 -13.44
CA CYS A 46 17.23 -5.63 -14.74
C CYS A 46 17.02 -4.12 -14.96
N ALA A 47 16.69 -3.70 -16.19
CA ALA A 47 16.55 -2.27 -16.54
C ALA A 47 15.45 -1.51 -15.75
N CYS A 48 14.43 -2.23 -15.26
CA CYS A 48 13.31 -1.69 -14.49
C CYS A 48 13.09 -2.46 -13.17
N CYS A 49 14.18 -2.95 -12.57
CA CYS A 49 14.15 -3.72 -11.33
C CYS A 49 15.08 -3.11 -10.28
N GLY A 50 14.95 -3.59 -9.05
CA GLY A 50 15.84 -3.22 -7.96
C GLY A 50 15.32 -2.08 -7.09
N GLY A 51 16.08 -1.77 -6.04
CA GLY A 51 15.76 -0.72 -5.09
C GLY A 51 15.15 -1.27 -3.81
N TRP A 52 13.90 -0.92 -3.52
CA TRP A 52 13.27 -1.11 -2.22
C TRP A 52 11.88 -1.73 -2.35
N PHE A 53 11.61 -2.73 -1.52
CA PHE A 53 10.26 -3.22 -1.28
C PHE A 53 9.63 -2.45 -0.14
N ILE A 54 8.43 -1.94 -0.39
CA ILE A 54 7.72 -1.06 0.53
C ILE A 54 6.30 -1.58 0.68
N LYS A 55 5.89 -1.81 1.92
CA LYS A 55 4.50 -2.15 2.24
C LYS A 55 3.74 -0.88 2.57
N VAL A 56 2.68 -0.59 1.82
CA VAL A 56 1.75 0.51 2.06
C VAL A 56 0.37 -0.11 2.19
N ASP A 57 -0.28 0.06 3.34
CA ASP A 57 -1.52 -0.66 3.67
C ASP A 57 -1.39 -2.20 3.48
N GLN A 58 -2.11 -2.77 2.51
CA GLN A 58 -2.09 -4.20 2.18
C GLN A 58 -1.22 -4.52 0.96
N ASP A 59 -0.79 -3.49 0.24
CA ASP A 59 -0.05 -3.63 -1.01
C ASP A 59 1.46 -3.59 -0.78
N THR A 60 2.18 -4.28 -1.66
CA THR A 60 3.63 -4.14 -1.79
C THR A 60 3.93 -3.37 -3.06
N VAL A 61 4.60 -2.24 -2.91
CA VAL A 61 5.07 -1.37 -3.98
C VAL A 61 6.60 -1.37 -4.01
N ARG A 62 7.16 -0.85 -5.10
CA ARG A 62 8.62 -0.77 -5.31
C ARG A 62 9.04 0.66 -5.56
N ALA A 63 10.20 1.03 -5.05
CA ALA A 63 10.86 2.29 -5.39
C ALA A 63 12.31 2.01 -5.74
N PHE A 64 12.82 2.59 -6.84
CA PHE A 64 14.22 2.39 -7.23
C PHE A 64 15.20 2.98 -6.23
N GLN A 65 14.84 4.12 -5.65
CA GLN A 65 15.71 4.92 -4.79
C GLN A 65 14.89 5.55 -3.68
N LEU A 66 15.53 5.77 -2.53
CA LEU A 66 15.01 6.64 -1.48
C LEU A 66 15.59 8.04 -1.69
N PRO A 67 14.89 9.11 -1.25
CA PRO A 67 15.46 10.44 -1.25
C PRO A 67 16.79 10.51 -0.50
N ASP A 68 17.76 11.27 -1.01
CA ASP A 68 19.10 11.42 -0.42
C ASP A 68 19.07 11.95 1.03
N THR A 69 17.97 12.60 1.42
CA THR A 69 17.73 13.10 2.78
C THR A 69 17.39 11.99 3.78
N PHE A 70 17.20 10.75 3.35
CA PHE A 70 16.81 9.63 4.19
C PHE A 70 17.93 8.61 4.35
N GLU A 71 18.48 8.56 5.56
CA GLU A 71 19.57 7.65 5.90
C GLU A 71 19.05 6.31 6.44
N ILE A 72 19.52 5.23 5.84
CA ILE A 72 19.32 3.86 6.30
C ILE A 72 20.61 3.34 6.91
N ASP A 73 20.47 2.70 8.07
CA ASP A 73 21.59 2.04 8.73
C ASP A 73 22.23 0.99 7.79
N PRO A 74 23.55 0.79 7.81
CA PRO A 74 24.21 -0.19 6.94
C PRO A 74 23.62 -1.61 7.04
N GLU A 75 23.17 -1.97 8.25
CA GLU A 75 22.52 -3.25 8.59
C GLU A 75 21.14 -2.97 9.21
N PRO A 76 20.13 -2.60 8.39
CA PRO A 76 18.83 -2.23 8.92
C PRO A 76 18.05 -3.48 9.32
N ASN A 77 17.33 -3.39 10.45
CA ASN A 77 16.35 -4.41 10.81
C ASN A 77 15.04 -4.12 10.09
N PHE A 78 14.56 -5.06 9.29
CA PHE A 78 13.25 -4.97 8.63
C PHE A 78 12.17 -5.72 9.42
N PRO A 79 10.90 -5.27 9.39
CA PRO A 79 10.42 -4.07 8.68
C PRO A 79 10.80 -2.77 9.39
N LEU A 80 11.19 -1.74 8.63
CA LEU A 80 11.44 -0.39 9.15
C LEU A 80 10.19 0.48 8.94
N ALA A 81 9.57 0.91 10.04
CA ALA A 81 8.39 1.78 10.00
C ALA A 81 8.74 3.19 9.51
N VAL A 82 8.01 3.67 8.51
CA VAL A 82 8.22 4.98 7.89
C VAL A 82 6.89 5.63 7.54
N ASP A 83 6.88 6.95 7.43
CA ASP A 83 5.84 7.68 6.70
C ASP A 83 6.43 8.16 5.38
N LEU A 84 5.64 8.12 4.31
CA LEU A 84 6.09 8.56 2.99
C LEU A 84 5.01 9.31 2.21
N ARG A 85 5.44 10.21 1.33
CA ARG A 85 4.65 10.81 0.26
C ARG A 85 5.22 10.32 -1.06
N TYR A 86 4.37 9.86 -1.98
CA TYR A 86 4.83 9.23 -3.21
C TYR A 86 3.84 9.43 -4.35
N GLU A 87 4.33 9.24 -5.55
CA GLU A 87 3.53 9.23 -6.78
C GLU A 87 3.81 7.96 -7.58
N PRO A 88 2.87 7.48 -8.41
CA PRO A 88 3.17 6.45 -9.40
C PRO A 88 4.36 6.85 -10.27
N LEU A 89 5.26 5.91 -10.52
CA LEU A 89 6.37 6.17 -11.43
C LEU A 89 5.83 6.35 -12.85
N THR A 90 6.22 7.44 -13.51
CA THR A 90 5.91 7.68 -14.93
C THR A 90 7.16 7.46 -15.79
N GLY A 91 6.99 7.00 -17.03
CA GLY A 91 8.09 6.81 -17.99
C GLY A 91 8.38 5.35 -18.36
N PRO A 92 9.60 5.02 -18.83
CA PRO A 92 9.91 3.74 -19.47
C PRO A 92 9.66 2.48 -18.63
N CYS A 93 9.64 2.63 -17.31
CA CYS A 93 9.42 1.53 -16.37
C CYS A 93 8.03 1.51 -15.74
N GLN A 94 7.10 2.39 -16.15
CA GLN A 94 5.78 2.53 -15.49
C GLN A 94 4.95 1.24 -15.51
N ASP A 95 5.10 0.41 -16.54
CA ASP A 95 4.34 -0.85 -16.69
C ASP A 95 5.00 -2.04 -15.98
N PHE A 96 6.18 -1.84 -15.38
CA PHE A 96 6.92 -2.89 -14.67
C PHE A 96 6.51 -2.95 -13.20
N GLY A 97 5.28 -3.42 -12.96
CA GLY A 97 4.70 -3.62 -11.62
C GLY A 97 4.40 -2.32 -10.87
N ASN A 98 4.12 -2.43 -9.56
CA ASN A 98 3.68 -1.31 -8.73
C ASN A 98 4.86 -0.39 -8.34
N LEU A 99 5.43 0.31 -9.32
CA LEU A 99 6.55 1.23 -9.12
C LEU A 99 6.06 2.62 -8.70
N ILE A 100 6.71 3.17 -7.67
CA ILE A 100 6.45 4.49 -7.13
C ILE A 100 7.73 5.31 -7.08
N LYS A 101 7.58 6.62 -7.14
CA LYS A 101 8.62 7.61 -6.85
C LYS A 101 8.30 8.27 -5.52
N ILE A 102 9.20 8.10 -4.56
CA ILE A 102 9.07 8.70 -3.23
C ILE A 102 9.46 10.18 -3.33
N GLN A 103 8.54 11.05 -2.95
CA GLN A 103 8.78 12.50 -2.88
C GLN A 103 9.42 12.87 -1.54
N GLU A 104 8.87 12.34 -0.45
CA GLU A 104 9.35 12.57 0.91
C GLU A 104 9.21 11.30 1.75
N ILE A 105 10.11 11.11 2.71
CA ILE A 105 10.11 9.96 3.62
C ILE A 105 10.70 10.37 4.97
N ARG A 106 10.17 9.79 6.05
CA ARG A 106 10.71 9.96 7.41
C ARG A 106 10.55 8.68 8.22
N LYS A 107 11.45 8.48 9.20
CA LYS A 107 11.30 7.42 10.21
C LYS A 107 10.12 7.79 11.09
N ARG A 108 9.33 6.80 11.51
CA ARG A 108 8.24 6.99 12.47
C ARG A 108 8.73 6.80 13.90
#